data_AF-A0AAD5V5D2-F1
#
_entry.id   AF-A0AAD5V5D2-F1
#
_cell.length_a   1.000
_cell.length_b   1.000
_cell.length_c   1.000
_cell.angle_alpha   90.00
_cell.angle_beta   90.00
_cell.angle_gamma   90.00
#
_symmetry.space_group_name_H-M   'P 1'
#
loop_
_entity.id
_entity.type
_entity.pdbx_description
1 polymer ?
#
loop_
_entity_poly.entity_id
_entity_poly.type
_entity_poly.pdbx_seq_one_letter_code
_entity_poly.pdbx_strand_id
1 'polypeptide(L)'
;MLELKYHTHNDIEWATGLGKGKVRMHRFLTGREAGGTKPIFGLTASILIRVAIIGYNRDPDFEVLAPDQAPQQARIAAALKTHHVFREAMQSEGLDPDKVPDPSLLRSHSSPTIRHRRPPKFRFRSRL
;
A
#
# COMPACT_ATOMS: atom_id res chain seq x y z
N MET A 1 3.02 -3.85 -33.45
CA MET A 1 3.33 -4.37 -32.10
C MET A 1 2.52 -3.54 -31.11
N LEU A 2 1.60 -4.15 -30.36
CA LEU A 2 0.80 -3.43 -29.37
C LEU A 2 1.67 -3.20 -28.12
N GLU A 3 2.05 -1.94 -27.85
CA GLU A 3 2.72 -1.61 -26.59
C GLU A 3 1.70 -1.66 -25.45
N LEU A 4 1.87 -2.62 -24.54
CA LEU A 4 1.08 -2.72 -23.33
C LEU A 4 1.74 -1.90 -22.22
N LYS A 5 0.96 -1.07 -21.53
CA LYS A 5 1.44 -0.32 -20.37
C LYS A 5 1.98 -1.27 -19.31
N TYR A 6 3.21 -1.02 -18.85
CA TYR A 6 3.87 -1.83 -17.81
C TYR A 6 3.08 -1.86 -16.50
N HIS A 7 2.57 -0.71 -16.06
CA HIS A 7 1.75 -0.56 -14.85
C HIS A 7 0.32 -0.16 -15.22
N THR A 8 -0.65 -0.84 -14.63
CA THR A 8 -2.07 -0.49 -14.67
C THR A 8 -2.69 -0.72 -13.28
N HIS A 9 -3.89 -0.19 -13.05
CA HIS A 9 -4.62 -0.43 -11.81
C HIS A 9 -6.13 -0.43 -12.07
N ASN A 10 -6.88 -1.10 -11.19
CA ASN A 10 -8.33 -1.03 -11.13
C ASN A 10 -8.76 -0.74 -9.70
N ASP A 11 -9.69 0.19 -9.52
CA ASP A 11 -10.29 0.44 -8.21
C ASP A 11 -11.49 -0.48 -8.06
N ILE A 12 -11.40 -1.44 -7.13
CA ILE A 12 -12.45 -2.43 -6.89
C ILE A 12 -13.27 -2.05 -5.67
N GLU A 13 -14.58 -2.23 -5.77
CA GLU A 13 -15.47 -2.18 -4.61
C GLU A 13 -15.08 -3.30 -3.66
N TRP A 14 -14.84 -2.92 -2.41
CA TRP A 14 -14.43 -3.84 -1.36
C TRP A 14 -15.30 -3.62 -0.14
N ALA A 15 -15.89 -4.71 0.35
CA ALA A 15 -16.56 -4.70 1.64
C ALA A 15 -15.48 -4.58 2.72
N THR A 16 -15.26 -3.36 3.21
CA THR A 16 -14.44 -3.14 4.39
C THR A 16 -15.33 -3.25 5.62
N GLY A 17 -14.79 -3.65 6.77
CA GLY A 17 -15.50 -3.55 8.05
C GLY A 17 -15.95 -2.12 8.42
N LEU A 18 -15.64 -1.12 7.57
CA LEU A 18 -16.04 0.28 7.66
C LEU A 18 -17.16 0.68 6.68
N GLY A 19 -17.73 -0.29 5.94
CA GLY A 19 -18.75 -0.05 4.91
C GLY A 19 -18.23 -0.25 3.48
N LYS A 20 -18.99 0.29 2.51
CA LYS A 20 -18.60 0.29 1.09
C LYS A 20 -17.40 1.23 0.89
N GLY A 21 -16.31 0.70 0.38
CA GLY A 21 -15.11 1.46 0.05
C GLY A 21 -14.40 0.87 -1.16
N LYS A 22 -13.43 1.61 -1.70
CA LYS A 22 -12.63 1.15 -2.83
C LYS A 22 -11.24 0.73 -2.39
N VAL A 23 -10.70 -0.27 -3.07
CA VAL A 23 -9.29 -0.65 -2.97
C VAL A 23 -8.67 -0.62 -4.35
N ARG A 24 -7.57 0.11 -4.50
CA ARG A 24 -6.76 0.11 -5.71
C ARG A 24 -5.99 -1.19 -5.84
N MET A 25 -6.26 -1.92 -6.91
CA MET A 25 -5.58 -3.15 -7.27
C MET A 25 -4.53 -2.87 -8.35
N HIS A 26 -3.26 -2.88 -7.97
CA HIS A 26 -2.15 -2.66 -8.90
C HIS A 26 -1.87 -3.91 -9.74
N ARG A 27 -1.49 -3.72 -11.00
CA ARG A 27 -1.03 -4.75 -11.92
C ARG A 27 0.26 -4.28 -12.61
N PHE A 28 1.28 -5.12 -12.55
CA PHE A 28 2.56 -4.92 -13.23
C PHE A 28 2.81 -6.06 -14.21
N LEU A 29 3.19 -5.74 -15.43
CA LEU A 29 3.56 -6.73 -16.43
C LEU A 29 5.03 -7.11 -16.23
N THR A 30 5.30 -8.32 -15.75
CA THR A 30 6.68 -8.81 -15.69
C THR A 30 6.99 -9.58 -16.96
N GLY A 31 7.94 -9.08 -17.74
CA GLY A 31 8.50 -9.80 -18.89
C GLY A 31 9.61 -10.76 -18.46
N ARG A 32 9.85 -11.77 -19.31
CA ARG A 32 10.93 -12.80 -19.29
C ARG A 32 10.47 -14.23 -18.97
N GLU A 33 9.49 -14.77 -19.69
CA GLU A 33 9.48 -16.22 -19.93
C GLU A 33 9.04 -16.48 -21.37
N ALA A 34 9.63 -17.50 -22.00
CA ALA A 34 9.42 -17.92 -23.39
C ALA A 34 7.96 -18.32 -23.75
N GLY A 35 6.97 -18.01 -22.89
CA GLY A 35 5.56 -18.34 -23.01
C GLY A 35 4.58 -17.23 -22.66
N GLY A 36 5.02 -15.97 -22.48
CA GLY A 36 4.12 -14.80 -22.39
C GLY A 36 4.27 -13.92 -21.14
N THR A 37 3.52 -12.82 -21.15
CA THR A 37 3.51 -11.81 -20.07
C THR A 37 2.66 -12.28 -18.90
N LYS A 38 3.29 -12.59 -17.76
CA LYS A 38 2.57 -12.89 -16.51
C LYS A 38 2.40 -11.61 -15.69
N PRO A 39 1.17 -11.17 -15.39
CA PRO A 39 0.97 -10.00 -14.55
C PRO A 39 1.19 -10.34 -13.07
N ILE A 40 1.91 -9.49 -12.35
CA ILE A 40 1.88 -9.45 -10.88
C ILE A 40 0.77 -8.49 -10.48
N PHE A 41 -0.21 -8.96 -9.70
CA PHE A 41 -1.30 -8.15 -9.20
C PHE A 41 -1.66 -8.56 -7.76
N GLY A 42 -2.63 -7.89 -7.14
CA GLY A 42 -3.13 -8.34 -5.85
C GLY A 42 -2.27 -7.91 -4.66
N LEU A 43 -2.30 -8.77 -3.63
CA LEU A 43 -1.47 -8.64 -2.43
C LEU A 43 0.02 -8.63 -2.79
N THR A 44 0.46 -9.47 -3.74
CA THR A 44 1.85 -9.54 -4.18
C THR A 44 2.34 -8.20 -4.71
N ALA A 45 1.57 -7.55 -5.60
CA ALA A 45 1.91 -6.21 -6.09
C ALA A 45 1.97 -5.18 -4.95
N SER A 46 1.04 -5.27 -3.99
CA SER A 46 1.00 -4.37 -2.83
C SER A 46 2.23 -4.50 -1.92
N ILE A 47 2.69 -5.75 -1.69
CA ILE A 47 3.92 -6.04 -0.95
C ILE A 47 5.12 -5.45 -1.70
N LEU A 48 5.23 -5.70 -3.00
CA LEU A 48 6.36 -5.22 -3.80
C LEU A 48 6.44 -3.68 -3.83
N ILE A 49 5.29 -2.99 -3.95
CA ILE A 49 5.25 -1.52 -3.84
C ILE A 49 5.79 -1.08 -2.47
N ARG A 50 5.31 -1.67 -1.37
CA ARG A 50 5.74 -1.29 -0.02
C ARG A 50 7.23 -1.55 0.20
N VAL A 51 7.73 -2.70 -0.26
CA VAL A 51 9.14 -3.07 -0.18
C VAL A 51 10.00 -2.12 -1.00
N ALA A 52 9.58 -1.75 -2.22
CA ALA A 52 10.31 -0.81 -3.07
C ALA A 52 10.38 0.59 -2.45
N ILE A 53 9.28 1.08 -1.88
CA ILE A 53 9.24 2.38 -1.16
C ILE A 53 10.27 2.38 -0.02
N ILE A 54 10.32 1.31 0.77
CA ILE A 54 11.25 1.20 1.90
C ILE A 54 12.70 1.03 1.41
N GLY A 55 12.94 0.09 0.50
CA GLY A 55 14.28 -0.31 0.07
C GLY A 55 14.98 0.74 -0.78
N TYR A 56 14.24 1.45 -1.63
CA TYR A 56 14.79 2.52 -2.47
C TYR A 56 14.59 3.91 -1.88
N ASN A 57 13.87 4.04 -0.77
CA ASN A 57 13.49 5.32 -0.14
C ASN A 57 12.98 6.35 -1.17
N ARG A 58 12.11 5.87 -2.07
CA ARG A 58 11.57 6.64 -3.18
C ARG A 58 10.08 6.41 -3.29
N ASP A 59 9.33 7.50 -3.39
CA ASP A 59 7.90 7.43 -3.62
C ASP A 59 7.60 6.94 -5.04
N PRO A 60 6.52 6.16 -5.24
CA PRO A 60 6.10 5.74 -6.57
C PRO A 60 5.69 6.96 -7.41
N ASP A 61 5.85 6.84 -8.73
CA ASP A 61 5.38 7.82 -9.72
C ASP A 61 3.89 7.68 -10.05
N PHE A 62 3.17 6.87 -9.27
CA PHE A 62 1.74 6.64 -9.39
C PHE A 62 1.06 6.64 -8.01
N GLU A 63 -0.23 6.91 -8.02
CA GLU A 63 -1.06 6.90 -6.82
C GLU A 63 -1.31 5.46 -6.31
N VAL A 64 -0.84 5.17 -5.09
CA VAL A 64 -0.92 3.84 -4.45
C VAL A 64 -2.31 3.52 -3.92
N LEU A 65 -3.09 4.54 -3.56
CA LEU A 65 -4.43 4.39 -3.00
C LEU A 65 -5.47 4.91 -3.99
N ALA A 66 -6.64 4.29 -4.01
CA ALA A 66 -7.81 4.84 -4.68
C ALA A 66 -8.26 6.13 -3.97
N PRO A 67 -9.01 7.02 -4.64
CA PRO A 67 -9.67 8.14 -3.97
C PRO A 67 -10.45 7.65 -2.75
N ASP A 68 -10.27 8.33 -1.61
CA ASP A 68 -10.93 8.03 -0.33
C ASP A 68 -10.65 6.62 0.24
N GLN A 69 -9.69 5.87 -0.33
CA GLN A 69 -9.32 4.56 0.20
C GLN A 69 -8.67 4.70 1.58
N ALA A 70 -9.24 4.01 2.57
CA ALA A 70 -8.66 3.94 3.90
C ALA A 70 -7.26 3.28 3.85
N PRO A 71 -6.30 3.79 4.65
CA PRO A 71 -4.97 3.21 4.74
C PRO A 71 -5.03 1.75 5.19
N GLN A 72 -4.01 0.97 4.85
CA GLN A 72 -3.99 -0.47 5.11
C GLN A 72 -4.21 -0.79 6.59
N GLN A 73 -3.59 -0.03 7.49
CA GLN A 73 -3.71 -0.19 8.94
C GLN A 73 -5.17 -0.02 9.41
N ALA A 74 -5.86 1.01 8.94
CA ALA A 74 -7.27 1.22 9.25
C ALA A 74 -8.15 0.07 8.73
N ARG A 75 -7.86 -0.43 7.52
CA ARG A 75 -8.60 -1.58 6.95
C ARG A 75 -8.37 -2.87 7.75
N ILE A 76 -7.15 -3.13 8.20
CA ILE A 76 -6.82 -4.27 9.06
C ILE A 76 -7.53 -4.16 10.40
N ALA A 77 -7.42 -3.01 11.08
CA ALA A 77 -8.09 -2.78 12.36
C ALA A 77 -9.61 -2.97 12.25
N ALA A 78 -10.22 -2.49 11.16
CA ALA A 78 -11.64 -2.69 10.92
C ALA A 78 -11.98 -4.18 10.76
N ALA A 79 -11.20 -4.91 9.95
CA ALA A 79 -11.41 -6.34 9.74
C ALA A 79 -11.30 -7.13 11.05
N LEU A 80 -10.26 -6.89 11.84
CA LEU A 80 -10.05 -7.55 13.14
C LEU A 80 -11.20 -7.27 14.11
N LYS A 81 -11.74 -6.04 14.10
CA LYS A 81 -12.82 -5.65 15.01
C LYS A 81 -14.18 -6.23 14.62
N THR A 82 -14.49 -6.31 13.31
CA THR A 82 -15.85 -6.63 12.84
C THR A 82 -16.04 -8.04 12.30
N HIS A 83 -14.99 -8.70 11.78
CA HIS A 83 -15.14 -9.99 11.11
C HIS A 83 -15.08 -11.15 12.12
N HIS A 84 -16.14 -11.97 12.20
CA HIS A 84 -16.24 -13.05 13.19
C HIS A 84 -15.04 -14.01 13.18
N VAL A 85 -14.59 -14.47 12.00
CA VAL A 85 -13.40 -15.34 11.87
C VAL A 85 -12.16 -14.73 12.52
N PHE A 86 -11.92 -13.42 12.35
CA PHE A 86 -10.76 -12.78 12.95
C PHE A 86 -10.92 -12.57 14.46
N ARG A 87 -12.15 -12.30 14.94
CA ARG A 87 -12.43 -12.22 16.38
C ARG A 87 -12.21 -13.57 17.07
N GLU A 88 -12.71 -14.65 16.48
CA GLU A 88 -12.52 -16.02 16.99
C GLU A 88 -11.04 -16.41 17.00
N ALA A 89 -10.32 -16.10 15.91
CA ALA A 89 -8.88 -16.35 15.84
C ALA A 89 -8.12 -15.58 16.94
N MET A 90 -8.41 -14.28 17.12
CA MET A 90 -7.82 -13.47 18.20
C MET A 90 -8.08 -14.09 19.58
N GLN A 91 -9.31 -14.51 19.87
CA GLN A 91 -9.64 -15.16 21.13
C GLN A 91 -8.88 -16.47 21.33
N SER A 92 -8.73 -17.28 20.26
CA SER A 92 -7.96 -18.53 20.30
C SER A 92 -6.46 -18.30 20.56
N GLU A 93 -5.93 -17.15 20.15
CA GLU A 93 -4.56 -16.72 20.40
C GLU A 93 -4.39 -15.98 21.75
N GLY A 94 -5.45 -15.86 22.57
CA GLY A 94 -5.40 -15.15 23.84
C GLY A 94 -5.37 -13.61 23.70
N LEU A 95 -5.72 -13.10 22.52
CA LEU A 95 -5.84 -11.67 22.23
C LEU A 95 -7.27 -11.19 22.46
N ASP A 96 -7.40 -9.96 22.94
CA ASP A 96 -8.69 -9.32 23.18
C ASP A 96 -9.15 -8.52 21.93
N PRO A 97 -10.22 -8.95 21.23
CA PRO A 97 -10.72 -8.26 20.03
C PRO A 97 -11.20 -6.84 20.30
N ASP A 98 -11.57 -6.50 21.52
CA ASP A 98 -12.12 -5.20 21.87
C ASP A 98 -11.02 -4.17 22.19
N LYS A 99 -9.77 -4.63 22.33
CA LYS A 99 -8.57 -3.78 22.42
C LYS A 99 -8.01 -3.35 21.06
N VAL A 100 -8.59 -3.82 19.94
CA VAL A 100 -8.19 -3.36 18.61
C VAL A 100 -8.44 -1.84 18.48
N PRO A 101 -7.43 -1.04 18.09
CA PRO A 101 -7.59 0.40 17.94
C PRO A 101 -8.74 0.76 17.00
N ASP A 102 -9.42 1.87 17.28
CA ASP A 102 -10.46 2.36 16.39
C ASP A 102 -9.86 2.72 15.02
N PRO A 103 -10.38 2.15 13.91
CA PRO A 103 -9.88 2.41 12.57
C PRO A 103 -9.88 3.90 12.18
N SER A 104 -10.76 4.72 12.75
CA SER A 104 -10.80 6.17 12.52
C SER A 104 -9.55 6.88 13.00
N LEU A 105 -8.93 6.41 14.08
CA LEU A 105 -7.67 6.93 14.62
C LEU A 105 -6.47 6.62 13.70
N LEU A 106 -6.62 5.62 12.83
CA LEU A 106 -5.60 5.20 11.88
C LEU A 106 -5.76 5.87 10.50
N ARG A 107 -6.73 6.78 10.34
CA ARG A 107 -6.96 7.52 9.08
C ARG A 107 -5.92 8.62 8.82
N SER A 108 -5.17 9.04 9.83
CA SER A 108 -4.14 10.07 9.67
C SER A 108 -2.83 9.47 9.14
N HIS A 109 -2.73 9.32 7.83
CA HIS A 109 -1.52 9.61 7.08
C HIS A 109 -1.93 9.85 5.62
N SER A 110 -2.12 11.13 5.28
CA SER A 110 -1.73 11.57 3.94
C SER A 110 -0.33 11.01 3.68
N SER A 111 -0.10 10.47 2.48
CA SER A 111 1.22 10.07 2.00
C SER A 111 2.27 11.02 2.57
N PRO A 112 3.40 10.53 3.10
CA PRO A 112 4.43 11.44 3.56
C PRO A 112 4.86 12.23 2.32
N THR A 113 4.33 13.44 2.16
CA THR A 113 4.98 14.45 1.33
C THR A 113 6.25 14.76 2.09
N ILE A 114 7.27 13.92 1.90
CA ILE A 114 8.61 14.21 2.39
C ILE A 114 8.98 15.47 1.64
N ARG A 115 8.84 16.61 2.33
CA ARG A 115 9.36 17.89 1.86
C ARG A 115 10.79 17.63 1.41
N HIS A 116 11.06 17.81 0.11
CA HIS A 116 12.40 17.69 -0.45
C HIS A 116 13.37 18.50 0.41
N ARG A 117 14.08 17.82 1.33
CA ARG A 117 15.26 18.39 1.96
C ARG A 117 16.31 18.41 0.86
N ARG A 118 16.46 19.58 0.23
CA ARG A 118 17.57 19.85 -0.69
C ARG A 118 18.86 19.42 0.02
N PRO A 119 19.73 18.62 -0.62
CA PRO A 119 21.00 18.28 -0.02
C PRO A 119 21.79 19.58 0.24
N PRO A 120 22.52 19.69 1.36
CA PRO A 120 23.35 20.86 1.62
C PRO A 120 24.38 20.99 0.50
N LYS A 121 24.45 22.18 -0.10
CA LYS A 121 25.48 22.50 -1.10
C LYS A 121 26.85 22.41 -0.42
N PHE A 122 27.58 21.32 -0.62
CA PHE A 122 28.98 21.24 -0.26
C PHE A 122 29.75 22.25 -1.12
N ARG A 123 30.09 23.40 -0.52
CA ARG A 123 31.04 24.35 -1.09
C ARG A 123 32.44 23.76 -0.94
N PHE A 124 32.99 23.20 -2.01
CA PHE A 124 34.43 23.01 -2.10
C PHE A 124 35.11 24.37 -2.05
N ARG A 125 35.81 24.67 -0.95
CA ARG A 125 36.81 25.73 -0.92
C ARG A 125 38.11 25.12 -1.43
N SER A 126 38.48 25.44 -2.67
CA SER A 126 39.86 25.31 -3.11
C SER A 126 40.71 26.26 -2.26
N ARG A 127 41.72 25.72 -1.56
CA ARG A 127 42.84 26.53 -1.07
C ARG A 127 43.93 26.43 -2.13
N LEU A 128 44.33 27.60 -2.61
CA LEU A 128 45.66 27.85 -3.18
C LEU A 128 46.72 27.67 -2.09
#